data_AF-A0A2R6KDM9-F1
#
_entry.id   AF-A0A2R6KDM9-F1
#
_cell.length_a   1.000
_cell.length_b   1.000
_cell.length_c   1.000
_cell.angle_alpha   90.00
_cell.angle_beta   90.00
_cell.angle_gamma   90.00
#
_symmetry.space_group_name_H-M   'P 1'
#
loop_
_entity.id
_entity.type
_entity.pdbx_description
1 polymer ?
#
loop_
_entity_poly.entity_id
_entity_poly.type
_entity_poly.pdbx_seq_one_letter_code
_entity_poly.pdbx_strand_id
1 'polypeptide(L)'
;MPMYTRSSPADPQVIDRWNGGVGWVAHPEEGGRRASHAVRGDDGVWLFDPIDAPGVDDLIAEVGDVAGVAVLSRFHARNANAFACRHDVSVHVPRRVNRVEDRTDAPVTRIDGDVAGFELRDLRPLRLWREAIAYREADGTLYVPDLLTSLPTFTVAGKRLGMNSLNMLAPPAAAFEDVAPDRILFGHGEGVFDGAEDALWDAVSNARRRFLRALVANGVPELRAMIGAIG
;
A
#
# COMPACT_ATOMS: atom_id res chain seq x y z
N MET A 1 17.46 -12.10 6.12
CA MET A 1 16.03 -12.37 5.87
C MET A 1 15.73 -12.04 4.42
N PRO A 2 14.92 -12.83 3.71
CA PRO A 2 14.53 -12.47 2.34
C PRO A 2 13.79 -11.13 2.34
N MET A 3 13.96 -10.35 1.26
CA MET A 3 13.20 -9.11 1.13
C MET A 3 11.72 -9.40 0.93
N TYR A 4 11.41 -10.34 0.03
CA TYR A 4 10.04 -10.78 -0.25
C TYR A 4 9.99 -12.30 -0.26
N THR A 5 9.12 -12.85 0.57
CA THR A 5 8.92 -14.29 0.69
C THR A 5 7.90 -14.77 -0.34
N ARG A 6 8.25 -15.89 -1.00
CA ARG A 6 7.37 -16.56 -1.98
C ARG A 6 6.75 -17.86 -1.51
N SER A 7 7.24 -18.44 -0.42
CA SER A 7 6.58 -19.58 0.22
C SER A 7 5.22 -19.17 0.79
N SER A 8 4.39 -20.16 1.13
CA SER A 8 3.15 -19.90 1.87
C SER A 8 3.46 -19.28 3.24
N PRO A 9 2.69 -18.28 3.68
CA PRO A 9 2.79 -17.75 5.04
C PRO A 9 2.26 -18.76 6.05
N ALA A 10 2.80 -18.72 7.27
CA ALA A 10 2.42 -19.61 8.36
C ALA A 10 1.73 -18.88 9.51
N ASP A 11 2.17 -17.66 9.82
CA ASP A 11 1.72 -16.89 10.98
C ASP A 11 1.64 -15.40 10.60
N PRO A 12 0.52 -14.94 10.01
CA PRO A 12 0.37 -13.53 9.65
C PRO A 12 0.23 -12.66 10.89
N GLN A 13 0.77 -11.44 10.82
CA GLN A 13 0.62 -10.45 11.87
C GLN A 13 -0.47 -9.45 11.51
N VAL A 14 -1.43 -9.24 12.40
CA VAL A 14 -2.34 -8.08 12.34
C VAL A 14 -1.55 -6.84 12.78
N ILE A 15 -1.53 -5.81 11.94
CA ILE A 15 -0.72 -4.59 12.15
C ILE A 15 -1.55 -3.36 12.50
N ASP A 16 -2.78 -3.28 11.98
CA ASP A 16 -3.63 -2.09 12.13
C ASP A 16 -5.07 -2.52 12.44
N ARG A 17 -5.76 -1.82 13.34
CA ARG A 17 -7.19 -2.01 13.62
C ARG A 17 -7.86 -0.67 13.91
N TRP A 18 -9.00 -0.41 13.29
CA TRP A 18 -9.83 0.76 13.56
C TRP A 18 -11.31 0.46 13.30
N ASN A 19 -12.19 1.39 13.67
CA ASN A 19 -13.59 1.27 13.31
C ASN A 19 -13.75 1.42 11.80
N GLY A 20 -13.95 0.31 11.09
CA GLY A 20 -14.10 0.27 9.64
C GLY A 20 -12.95 -0.39 8.88
N GLY A 21 -11.97 -0.99 9.56
CA GLY A 21 -10.99 -1.81 8.84
C GLY A 21 -9.88 -2.41 9.69
N VAL A 22 -9.06 -3.19 9.01
CA VAL A 22 -7.96 -3.96 9.57
C VAL A 22 -6.84 -4.13 8.54
N GLY A 23 -5.60 -4.10 9.00
CA GLY A 23 -4.40 -4.35 8.20
C GLY A 23 -3.64 -5.58 8.68
N TRP A 24 -3.03 -6.32 7.75
CA TRP A 24 -2.19 -7.47 8.08
C TRP A 24 -0.93 -7.56 7.22
N VAL A 25 0.08 -8.24 7.74
CA VAL A 25 1.30 -8.64 7.03
C VAL A 25 1.36 -10.16 7.01
N ALA A 26 1.34 -10.75 5.82
CA ALA A 26 1.35 -12.20 5.64
C ALA A 26 2.67 -12.85 6.11
N HIS A 27 3.79 -12.15 5.93
CA HIS A 27 5.13 -12.60 6.28
C HIS A 27 5.82 -11.58 7.19
N PRO A 28 5.56 -11.57 8.50
CA PRO A 28 6.13 -10.60 9.43
C PRO A 28 7.67 -10.60 9.44
N GLU A 29 8.26 -11.75 9.10
CA GLU A 29 9.69 -11.99 9.01
C GLU A 29 10.35 -11.47 7.72
N GLU A 30 9.59 -11.11 6.68
CA GLU A 30 10.19 -10.60 5.46
C GLU A 30 10.61 -9.13 5.62
N GLY A 31 11.70 -8.73 4.95
CA GLY A 31 12.19 -7.36 5.04
C GLY A 31 11.21 -6.32 4.48
N GLY A 32 10.41 -6.72 3.49
CA GLY A 32 9.42 -5.87 2.85
C GLY A 32 8.13 -5.67 3.62
N ARG A 33 7.83 -6.51 4.62
CA ARG A 33 6.57 -6.51 5.39
C ARG A 33 5.37 -6.00 4.57
N ARG A 34 5.09 -6.67 3.45
CA ARG A 34 3.99 -6.29 2.56
C ARG A 34 2.69 -6.32 3.35
N ALA A 35 2.04 -5.16 3.40
CA ALA A 35 0.85 -4.92 4.17
C ALA A 35 -0.37 -4.91 3.23
N SER A 36 -1.44 -5.50 3.72
CA SER A 36 -2.72 -5.63 3.05
C SER A 36 -3.81 -5.12 3.97
N HIS A 37 -4.89 -4.58 3.39
CA HIS A 37 -5.94 -3.94 4.19
C HIS A 37 -7.32 -4.41 3.75
N ALA A 38 -8.19 -4.62 4.72
CA ALA A 38 -9.63 -4.76 4.52
C ALA A 38 -10.28 -3.50 5.07
N VAL A 39 -10.92 -2.73 4.19
CA VAL A 39 -11.49 -1.42 4.51
C VAL A 39 -12.96 -1.38 4.13
N ARG A 40 -13.81 -0.89 5.03
CA ARG A 40 -15.23 -0.72 4.75
C ARG A 40 -15.42 0.42 3.74
N GLY A 41 -16.05 0.12 2.62
CA GLY A 41 -16.59 1.05 1.64
C GLY A 41 -18.12 1.19 1.77
N ASP A 42 -18.72 1.88 0.81
CA ASP A 42 -20.16 2.17 0.82
C ASP A 42 -21.04 0.94 0.53
N ASP A 43 -20.49 -0.07 -0.14
CA ASP A 43 -21.16 -1.27 -0.63
C ASP A 43 -20.66 -2.58 0.00
N GLY A 44 -19.71 -2.50 0.94
CA GLY A 44 -19.14 -3.64 1.64
C GLY A 44 -17.66 -3.45 1.96
N VAL A 45 -16.94 -4.54 2.23
CA VAL A 45 -15.51 -4.52 2.52
C VAL A 45 -14.70 -4.63 1.25
N TRP A 46 -13.72 -3.75 1.10
CA TRP A 46 -12.78 -3.76 0.00
C TRP A 46 -11.40 -4.20 0.47
N LEU A 47 -10.78 -5.08 -0.30
CA LEU A 47 -9.44 -5.58 -0.01
C LEU A 47 -8.43 -4.81 -0.85
N PHE A 48 -7.54 -4.05 -0.21
CA PHE A 48 -6.52 -3.25 -0.87
C PHE A 48 -5.20 -4.03 -0.89
N ASP A 49 -4.68 -4.26 -2.10
CA ASP A 49 -3.40 -4.95 -2.36
C ASP A 49 -3.21 -6.24 -1.53
N PRO A 50 -4.18 -7.19 -1.56
CA PRO A 50 -4.21 -8.27 -0.58
C PRO A 50 -3.17 -9.36 -0.85
N ILE A 51 -2.58 -9.86 0.23
CA ILE A 51 -1.74 -11.06 0.26
C ILE A 51 -2.42 -12.09 1.15
N ASP A 52 -2.62 -13.28 0.59
CA ASP A 52 -3.33 -14.34 1.27
C ASP A 52 -2.50 -14.97 2.38
N ALA A 53 -3.13 -15.29 3.51
CA ALA A 53 -2.49 -15.98 4.64
C ALA A 53 -3.51 -16.73 5.52
N PRO A 54 -3.08 -17.73 6.32
CA PRO A 54 -3.97 -18.43 7.23
C PRO A 54 -4.73 -17.48 8.18
N GLY A 55 -6.05 -17.66 8.31
CA GLY A 55 -6.89 -16.90 9.26
C GLY A 55 -7.28 -15.48 8.81
N VAL A 56 -6.83 -15.00 7.63
CA VAL A 56 -7.21 -13.67 7.15
C VAL A 56 -8.68 -13.60 6.72
N ASP A 57 -9.29 -14.70 6.29
CA ASP A 57 -10.72 -14.72 5.93
C ASP A 57 -11.60 -14.45 7.15
N ASP A 58 -11.27 -15.06 8.30
CA ASP A 58 -11.97 -14.80 9.57
C ASP A 58 -11.79 -13.34 10.00
N LEU A 59 -10.57 -12.80 9.84
CA LEU A 59 -10.25 -11.41 10.13
C LEU A 59 -11.05 -10.43 9.26
N ILE A 60 -11.21 -10.73 7.97
CA ILE A 60 -12.00 -9.93 7.03
C ILE A 60 -13.48 -10.00 7.41
N ALA A 61 -13.98 -11.19 7.76
CA ALA A 61 -15.37 -11.39 8.16
C ALA A 61 -15.77 -10.60 9.42
N GLU A 62 -14.82 -10.29 10.32
CA GLU A 62 -15.06 -9.37 11.45
C GLU A 62 -15.44 -7.94 10.98
N VAL A 63 -14.99 -7.52 9.79
CA VAL A 63 -15.28 -6.20 9.21
C VAL A 63 -16.57 -6.23 8.40
N GLY A 64 -16.82 -7.30 7.65
CA GLY A 64 -18.02 -7.52 6.85
C GLY A 64 -17.78 -8.31 5.57
N ASP A 65 -18.81 -8.40 4.73
CA ASP A 65 -18.75 -9.11 3.45
C ASP A 65 -17.91 -8.36 2.42
N VAL A 66 -17.10 -9.09 1.65
CA VAL A 66 -16.22 -8.51 0.63
C VAL A 66 -17.04 -8.10 -0.59
N ALA A 67 -16.91 -6.84 -1.00
CA ALA A 67 -17.53 -6.27 -2.21
C ALA A 67 -16.56 -6.21 -3.40
N GLY A 68 -15.24 -6.15 -3.14
CA GLY A 68 -14.25 -6.05 -4.21
C GLY A 68 -12.80 -6.13 -3.74
N VAL A 69 -11.91 -6.34 -4.71
CA VAL A 69 -10.45 -6.29 -4.51
C VAL A 69 -9.88 -5.12 -5.29
N ALA A 70 -9.16 -4.20 -4.65
CA ALA A 70 -8.46 -3.10 -5.31
C ALA A 70 -6.95 -3.39 -5.37
N VAL A 71 -6.38 -3.36 -6.58
CA VAL A 71 -4.92 -3.45 -6.78
C VAL A 71 -4.40 -2.09 -7.23
N LEU A 72 -3.75 -1.39 -6.32
CA LEU A 72 -3.35 0.02 -6.48
C LEU A 72 -1.87 0.19 -6.78
N SER A 73 -1.07 -0.88 -6.68
CA SER A 73 0.29 -0.95 -7.23
C SER A 73 0.45 -2.08 -8.25
N ARG A 74 1.24 -1.82 -9.29
CA ARG A 74 1.59 -2.80 -10.33
C ARG A 74 2.30 -4.05 -9.81
N PHE A 75 2.83 -4.03 -8.58
CA PHE A 75 3.53 -5.16 -7.97
C PHE A 75 2.67 -5.95 -6.97
N HIS A 76 1.43 -5.53 -6.72
CA HIS A 76 0.59 -6.04 -5.63
C HIS A 76 -0.52 -7.00 -6.08
N ALA A 77 -0.54 -7.39 -7.35
CA ALA A 77 -1.59 -8.25 -7.92
C ALA A 77 -1.56 -9.73 -7.45
N ARG A 78 -0.51 -10.16 -6.75
CA ARG A 78 -0.14 -11.59 -6.59
C ARG A 78 -1.28 -12.48 -6.09
N ASN A 79 -2.05 -12.04 -5.09
CA ASN A 79 -3.15 -12.83 -4.53
C ASN A 79 -4.53 -12.23 -4.79
N ALA A 80 -4.62 -11.21 -5.65
CA ALA A 80 -5.90 -10.59 -6.00
C ALA A 80 -6.89 -11.62 -6.57
N ASN A 81 -6.42 -12.51 -7.44
CA ASN A 81 -7.22 -13.62 -8.00
C ASN A 81 -7.81 -14.53 -6.91
N ALA A 82 -7.01 -14.90 -5.90
CA ALA A 82 -7.43 -15.84 -4.87
C ALA A 82 -8.59 -15.27 -4.05
N PHE A 83 -8.52 -13.99 -3.69
CA PHE A 83 -9.62 -13.31 -2.99
C PHE A 83 -10.83 -13.10 -3.89
N ALA A 84 -10.62 -12.63 -5.13
CA ALA A 84 -11.70 -12.44 -6.10
C ALA A 84 -12.51 -13.72 -6.32
N CYS A 85 -11.84 -14.86 -6.52
CA CYS A 85 -12.50 -16.16 -6.67
C CYS A 85 -13.18 -16.65 -5.39
N ARG A 86 -12.56 -16.47 -4.22
CA ARG A 86 -13.13 -16.92 -2.94
C ARG A 86 -14.43 -16.19 -2.58
N HIS A 87 -14.49 -14.90 -2.89
CA HIS A 87 -15.62 -14.04 -2.53
C HIS A 87 -16.59 -13.78 -3.69
N ASP A 88 -16.32 -14.32 -4.88
CA ASP A 88 -17.11 -14.10 -6.10
C ASP A 88 -17.24 -12.60 -6.46
N VAL A 89 -16.11 -11.88 -6.39
CA VAL A 89 -16.01 -10.43 -6.68
C VAL A 89 -14.99 -10.13 -7.76
N SER A 90 -14.99 -8.89 -8.27
CA SER A 90 -14.04 -8.44 -9.30
C SER A 90 -12.75 -7.87 -8.73
N VAL A 91 -11.68 -7.90 -9.54
CA VAL A 91 -10.43 -7.17 -9.25
C VAL A 91 -10.49 -5.81 -9.95
N HIS A 92 -10.36 -4.73 -9.20
CA HIS A 92 -10.41 -3.35 -9.66
C HIS A 92 -9.01 -2.75 -9.70
N VAL A 93 -8.65 -2.17 -10.84
CA VAL A 93 -7.31 -1.64 -11.10
C VAL A 93 -7.42 -0.24 -11.67
N PRO A 94 -6.80 0.78 -11.03
CA PRO A 94 -6.73 2.12 -11.61
C PRO A 94 -6.17 2.06 -13.02
N ARG A 95 -6.80 2.75 -13.97
CA ARG A 95 -6.52 2.61 -15.41
C ARG A 95 -5.04 2.82 -15.76
N ARG A 96 -4.33 3.63 -14.98
CA ARG A 96 -2.91 3.94 -15.23
C ARG A 96 -1.96 2.92 -14.65
N VAL A 97 -2.37 2.12 -13.66
CA VAL A 97 -1.62 0.97 -13.14
C VAL A 97 -1.66 -0.13 -14.20
N ASN A 98 -0.51 -0.73 -14.50
CA ASN A 98 -0.37 -1.68 -15.61
C ASN A 98 0.30 -2.98 -15.18
N ARG A 99 0.25 -4.00 -16.07
CA ARG A 99 0.82 -5.34 -15.84
C ARG A 99 0.20 -6.09 -14.65
N VAL A 100 -0.98 -5.69 -14.23
CA VAL A 100 -1.74 -6.41 -13.21
C VAL A 100 -2.34 -7.67 -13.83
N GLU A 101 -2.85 -7.56 -15.06
CA GLU A 101 -3.39 -8.68 -15.84
C GLU A 101 -2.34 -9.76 -16.14
N ASP A 102 -1.06 -9.40 -16.21
CA ASP A 102 0.05 -10.36 -16.37
C ASP A 102 0.24 -11.24 -15.12
N ARG A 103 -0.47 -10.93 -14.02
CA ARG A 103 -0.26 -11.48 -12.67
C ARG A 103 -1.54 -11.99 -12.01
N THR A 104 -2.69 -11.92 -12.68
CA THR A 104 -3.98 -12.38 -12.17
C THR A 104 -4.80 -13.01 -13.30
N ASP A 105 -5.48 -14.12 -13.01
CA ASP A 105 -6.41 -14.76 -13.93
C ASP A 105 -7.86 -14.27 -13.75
N ALA A 106 -8.15 -13.57 -12.65
CA ALA A 106 -9.47 -12.99 -12.39
C ALA A 106 -9.82 -11.89 -13.40
N PRO A 107 -11.11 -11.70 -13.72
CA PRO A 107 -11.58 -10.55 -14.46
C PRO A 107 -11.11 -9.23 -13.81
N VAL A 108 -10.47 -8.38 -14.62
CA VAL A 108 -9.99 -7.07 -14.19
C VAL A 108 -10.92 -5.97 -14.69
N THR A 109 -11.48 -5.22 -13.76
CA THR A 109 -12.23 -3.99 -14.01
C THR A 109 -11.31 -2.80 -13.92
N ARG A 110 -11.15 -2.06 -15.03
CA ARG A 110 -10.38 -0.81 -15.01
C ARG A 110 -11.24 0.31 -14.47
N ILE A 111 -10.72 1.04 -13.49
CA ILE A 111 -11.41 2.14 -12.83
C ILE A 111 -10.65 3.47 -13.00
N ASP A 112 -11.39 4.57 -13.01
CA ASP A 112 -10.90 5.93 -12.95
C ASP A 112 -11.74 6.67 -11.89
N GLY A 113 -11.18 7.63 -11.18
CA GLY A 113 -11.94 8.46 -10.23
C GLY A 113 -11.90 7.93 -8.81
N ASP A 114 -12.61 6.84 -8.52
CA ASP A 114 -12.74 6.34 -7.14
C ASP A 114 -12.82 4.80 -7.01
N VAL A 115 -12.63 4.31 -5.78
CA VAL A 115 -12.89 2.93 -5.36
C VAL A 115 -13.34 2.91 -3.91
N ALA A 116 -14.44 2.24 -3.57
CA ALA A 116 -14.91 2.12 -2.19
C ALA A 116 -15.13 3.47 -1.46
N GLY A 117 -15.47 4.53 -2.21
CA GLY A 117 -15.56 5.91 -1.71
C GLY A 117 -14.22 6.64 -1.52
N PHE A 118 -13.10 6.04 -1.94
CA PHE A 118 -11.79 6.68 -1.97
C PHE A 118 -11.51 7.29 -3.34
N GLU A 119 -11.21 8.58 -3.39
CA GLU A 119 -10.72 9.26 -4.57
C GLU A 119 -9.31 8.75 -4.92
N LEU A 120 -9.14 8.34 -6.17
CA LEU A 120 -7.89 7.81 -6.72
C LEU A 120 -7.08 8.90 -7.39
N ARG A 121 -5.81 9.01 -6.99
CA ARG A 121 -4.86 9.93 -7.61
C ARG A 121 -3.64 9.18 -8.12
N ASP A 122 -3.41 9.30 -9.42
CA ASP A 122 -2.31 8.62 -10.09
C ASP A 122 -0.95 9.14 -9.63
N LEU A 123 -0.06 8.22 -9.30
CA LEU A 123 1.35 8.50 -9.06
C LEU A 123 2.22 7.94 -10.18
N ARG A 124 3.17 8.77 -10.62
CA ARG A 124 4.23 8.39 -11.55
C ARG A 124 5.57 8.90 -11.05
N PRO A 125 6.05 8.42 -9.89
CA PRO A 125 7.27 8.95 -9.32
C PRO A 125 8.48 8.61 -10.22
N LEU A 126 8.42 7.51 -11.00
CA LEU A 126 9.39 7.13 -12.04
C LEU A 126 8.68 6.42 -13.21
N ARG A 127 9.23 6.47 -14.44
CA ARG A 127 8.60 5.87 -15.65
C ARG A 127 8.29 4.36 -15.53
N LEU A 128 9.01 3.65 -14.66
CA LEU A 128 8.86 2.21 -14.42
C LEU A 128 7.90 1.89 -13.27
N TRP A 129 7.51 2.87 -12.46
CA TRP A 129 6.60 2.70 -11.32
C TRP A 129 5.26 3.34 -11.63
N ARG A 130 4.18 2.58 -11.47
CA ARG A 130 2.82 3.11 -11.55
C ARG A 130 2.00 2.56 -10.41
N GLU A 131 1.46 3.47 -9.63
CA GLU A 131 0.59 3.21 -8.51
C GLU A 131 -0.45 4.33 -8.44
N ALA A 132 -1.52 4.15 -7.68
CA ALA A 132 -2.46 5.21 -7.32
C ALA A 132 -2.57 5.28 -5.80
N ILE A 133 -2.58 6.49 -5.26
CA ILE A 133 -3.04 6.69 -3.88
C ILE A 133 -4.57 6.73 -3.87
N ALA A 134 -5.15 6.39 -2.73
CA ALA A 134 -6.58 6.42 -2.51
C ALA A 134 -6.85 7.25 -1.25
N TYR A 135 -7.61 8.33 -1.35
CA TYR A 135 -7.96 9.18 -0.20
C TYR A 135 -9.48 9.27 -0.03
N ARG A 136 -9.94 9.08 1.20
CA ARG A 136 -11.34 9.27 1.56
C ARG A 136 -11.45 10.32 2.65
N GLU A 137 -11.99 11.47 2.26
CA GLU A 137 -12.21 12.61 3.15
C GLU A 137 -13.18 12.25 4.30
N ALA A 138 -14.22 11.46 4.01
CA ALA A 138 -15.28 11.14 4.97
C ALA A 138 -14.81 10.52 6.30
N ASP A 139 -13.68 9.82 6.29
CA ASP A 139 -13.08 9.24 7.51
C ASP A 139 -11.58 9.50 7.63
N GLY A 140 -11.06 10.46 6.86
CA GLY A 140 -9.65 10.87 6.88
C GLY A 140 -8.67 9.75 6.53
N THR A 141 -9.08 8.73 5.77
CA THR A 141 -8.20 7.59 5.45
C THR A 141 -7.46 7.82 4.14
N LEU A 142 -6.13 7.82 4.20
CA LEU A 142 -5.24 7.81 3.04
C LEU A 142 -4.57 6.43 2.91
N TYR A 143 -4.66 5.81 1.74
CA TYR A 143 -3.86 4.64 1.39
C TYR A 143 -2.78 5.03 0.39
N VAL A 144 -1.53 4.69 0.71
CA VAL A 144 -0.37 4.91 -0.15
C VAL A 144 0.33 3.57 -0.38
N PRO A 145 0.32 3.00 -1.60
CA PRO A 145 0.85 1.65 -1.82
C PRO A 145 2.35 1.56 -1.51
N ASP A 146 3.19 2.11 -2.38
CA ASP A 146 4.65 1.95 -2.31
C ASP A 146 5.40 3.26 -2.10
N LEU A 147 4.82 4.38 -2.56
CA LEU A 147 5.50 5.68 -2.52
C LEU A 147 5.96 6.03 -1.10
N LEU A 148 5.09 5.79 -0.11
CA LEU A 148 5.36 6.01 1.30
C LEU A 148 5.28 4.70 2.07
N THR A 149 6.06 4.62 3.13
CA THR A 149 6.08 3.46 4.03
C THR A 149 6.57 3.86 5.42
N SER A 150 6.17 3.09 6.43
CA SER A 150 6.70 3.18 7.80
C SER A 150 7.94 2.30 8.03
N LEU A 151 8.42 1.59 7.01
CA LEU A 151 9.56 0.69 7.15
C LEU A 151 10.86 1.42 7.50
N PRO A 152 11.62 0.91 8.49
CA PRO A 152 12.94 1.45 8.86
C PRO A 152 13.94 1.54 7.70
N THR A 153 13.79 0.69 6.69
CA THR A 153 14.63 0.69 5.48
C THR A 153 14.50 1.96 4.64
N PHE A 154 13.39 2.69 4.76
CA PHE A 154 13.11 3.88 3.96
C PHE A 154 12.94 5.13 4.81
N THR A 155 12.74 4.99 6.12
CA THR A 155 12.75 6.13 7.05
C THR A 155 14.18 6.54 7.37
N VAL A 156 14.36 7.82 7.72
CA VAL A 156 15.67 8.39 8.06
C VAL A 156 15.50 9.33 9.24
N ALA A 157 16.50 9.39 10.13
CA ALA A 157 16.51 10.33 11.26
C ALA A 157 15.31 10.20 12.22
N GLY A 158 14.85 8.97 12.49
CA GLY A 158 13.75 8.69 13.42
C GLY A 158 12.38 9.18 12.92
N LYS A 159 12.26 9.45 11.62
CA LYS A 159 11.00 9.85 11.00
C LYS A 159 10.06 8.66 10.87
N ARG A 160 8.76 8.95 10.96
CA ARG A 160 7.70 7.94 10.95
C ARG A 160 7.41 7.43 9.54
N LEU A 161 7.59 8.30 8.54
CA LEU A 161 7.37 7.99 7.13
C LEU A 161 8.65 8.15 6.34
N GLY A 162 8.83 7.25 5.38
CA GLY A 162 9.92 7.20 4.43
C GLY A 162 9.41 7.04 3.01
N MET A 163 10.26 7.34 2.05
CA MET A 163 10.06 7.05 0.63
C MET A 163 11.39 6.61 0.04
N ASN A 164 11.36 5.91 -1.09
CA ASN A 164 12.59 5.58 -1.81
C ASN A 164 13.40 6.85 -2.15
N SER A 165 14.72 6.77 -2.01
CA SER A 165 15.63 7.90 -2.23
C SER A 165 15.51 8.51 -3.63
N LEU A 166 15.19 7.75 -4.67
CA LEU A 166 14.97 8.28 -6.02
C LEU A 166 13.71 9.16 -6.09
N ASN A 167 12.66 8.81 -5.37
CA ASN A 167 11.41 9.59 -5.30
C ASN A 167 11.62 10.90 -4.53
N MET A 168 12.61 10.97 -3.64
CA MET A 168 12.94 12.19 -2.91
C MET A 168 13.46 13.33 -3.79
N LEU A 169 13.98 13.04 -4.98
CA LEU A 169 14.46 14.07 -5.92
C LEU A 169 13.30 14.85 -6.58
N ALA A 170 12.16 14.20 -6.75
CA ALA A 170 10.95 14.78 -7.32
C ALA A 170 9.71 14.26 -6.58
N PRO A 171 9.52 14.65 -5.30
CA PRO A 171 8.40 14.17 -4.51
C PRO A 171 7.09 14.65 -5.14
N PRO A 172 6.08 13.79 -5.32
CA PRO A 172 4.84 14.12 -6.02
C PRO A 172 3.87 14.88 -5.10
N ALA A 173 4.27 16.04 -4.59
CA ALA A 173 3.50 16.80 -3.61
C ALA A 173 2.08 17.16 -4.08
N ALA A 174 1.91 17.43 -5.38
CA ALA A 174 0.61 17.74 -5.97
C ALA A 174 -0.41 16.59 -5.84
N ALA A 175 0.04 15.34 -5.70
CA ALA A 175 -0.88 14.23 -5.47
C ALA A 175 -1.55 14.32 -4.08
N PHE A 176 -0.91 14.99 -3.13
CA PHE A 176 -1.36 15.15 -1.76
C PHE A 176 -1.98 16.54 -1.48
N GLU A 177 -2.21 17.35 -2.52
CA GLU A 177 -2.90 18.63 -2.37
C GLU A 177 -4.31 18.40 -1.78
N ASP A 178 -4.71 19.23 -0.82
CA ASP A 178 -5.98 19.09 -0.10
C ASP A 178 -6.20 17.74 0.64
N VAL A 179 -5.13 16.97 0.88
CA VAL A 179 -5.18 15.72 1.66
C VAL A 179 -4.81 16.03 3.11
N ALA A 180 -5.79 15.87 3.99
CA ALA A 180 -5.65 15.99 5.44
C ALA A 180 -6.06 14.66 6.10
N PRO A 181 -5.14 13.68 6.18
CA PRO A 181 -5.48 12.35 6.69
C PRO A 181 -5.42 12.30 8.21
N ASP A 182 -6.46 11.72 8.81
CA ASP A 182 -6.45 11.24 10.18
C ASP A 182 -5.63 9.95 10.30
N ARG A 183 -5.57 9.15 9.23
CA ARG A 183 -4.75 7.93 9.19
C ARG A 183 -4.16 7.69 7.81
N ILE A 184 -2.99 7.05 7.80
CA ILE A 184 -2.30 6.61 6.58
C ILE A 184 -2.04 5.13 6.66
N LEU A 185 -2.51 4.40 5.66
CA LEU A 185 -2.28 2.98 5.45
C LEU A 185 -1.26 2.79 4.32
N PHE A 186 -0.47 1.72 4.38
CA PHE A 186 0.60 1.46 3.42
C PHE A 186 0.51 0.08 2.79
N GLY A 187 1.05 -0.07 1.58
CA GLY A 187 1.34 -1.40 1.02
C GLY A 187 2.55 -2.08 1.68
N HIS A 188 3.29 -1.35 2.53
CA HIS A 188 4.49 -1.83 3.22
C HIS A 188 4.59 -1.26 4.64
N GLY A 189 4.56 -2.13 5.64
CA GLY A 189 4.65 -1.77 7.06
C GLY A 189 3.33 -1.33 7.70
N GLU A 190 3.41 -0.93 8.97
CA GLU A 190 2.29 -0.52 9.81
C GLU A 190 1.78 0.88 9.45
N GLY A 191 0.48 1.12 9.63
CA GLY A 191 -0.14 2.41 9.41
C GLY A 191 0.27 3.48 10.41
N VAL A 192 -0.10 4.73 10.10
CA VAL A 192 0.10 5.90 10.97
C VAL A 192 -1.26 6.48 11.32
N PHE A 193 -1.63 6.46 12.60
CA PHE A 193 -2.96 6.89 13.10
C PHE A 193 -2.93 8.17 13.92
N ASP A 194 -1.81 8.49 14.57
CA ASP A 194 -1.66 9.72 15.33
C ASP A 194 -0.89 10.75 14.50
N GLY A 195 -1.36 12.00 14.38
CA GLY A 195 -0.61 13.05 13.66
C GLY A 195 -0.21 12.66 12.23
N ALA A 196 -1.12 11.98 11.53
CA ALA A 196 -0.91 11.44 10.19
C ALA A 196 -0.62 12.53 9.16
N GLU A 197 -1.43 13.59 9.13
CA GLU A 197 -1.21 14.75 8.26
C GLU A 197 0.18 15.38 8.44
N ASP A 198 0.58 15.66 9.68
CA ASP A 198 1.90 16.21 9.98
C ASP A 198 3.02 15.29 9.50
N ALA A 199 2.86 13.97 9.68
CA ALA A 199 3.83 12.99 9.22
C ALA A 199 3.94 12.96 7.68
N LEU A 200 2.81 13.03 6.98
CA LEU A 200 2.74 13.10 5.51
C LEU A 200 3.49 14.33 4.99
N TRP A 201 3.13 15.51 5.49
CA TRP A 201 3.72 16.76 5.01
C TRP A 201 5.18 16.92 5.42
N ASP A 202 5.59 16.39 6.58
CA ASP A 202 7.00 16.32 6.96
C ASP A 202 7.80 15.46 5.97
N ALA A 203 7.25 14.32 5.54
CA ALA A 203 7.92 13.41 4.60
C ALA A 203 8.02 14.01 3.20
N VAL A 204 6.92 14.52 2.66
CA VAL A 204 6.84 15.06 1.29
C VAL A 204 7.60 16.37 1.16
N SER A 205 7.38 17.33 2.07
CA SER A 205 7.96 18.67 1.96
C SER A 205 9.47 18.70 2.23
N ASN A 206 9.99 17.74 3.02
CA ASN A 206 11.40 17.67 3.35
C ASN A 206 12.18 16.61 2.58
N ALA A 207 11.55 15.89 1.65
CA ALA A 207 12.17 14.77 0.93
C ALA A 207 13.52 15.15 0.29
N ARG A 208 13.53 16.22 -0.52
CA ARG A 208 14.76 16.73 -1.18
C ARG A 208 15.86 17.11 -0.21
N ARG A 209 15.50 17.73 0.91
CA ARG A 209 16.46 18.14 1.96
C ARG A 209 17.09 16.93 2.65
N ARG A 210 16.37 15.81 2.70
CA ARG A 210 16.81 14.57 3.36
C ARG A 210 17.46 13.56 2.41
N PHE A 211 17.37 13.78 1.10
CA PHE A 211 17.88 12.89 0.06
C PHE A 211 19.30 12.36 0.33
N LEU A 212 20.28 13.24 0.55
CA LEU A 212 21.67 12.79 0.76
C LEU A 212 21.82 11.92 2.02
N ARG A 213 21.09 12.26 3.08
CA ARG A 213 21.10 11.48 4.32
C ARG A 213 20.44 10.12 4.15
N ALA A 214 19.31 10.07 3.42
CA ALA A 214 18.63 8.83 3.07
C ALA A 214 19.51 7.95 2.18
N LEU A 215 20.15 8.52 1.16
CA LEU A 215 21.03 7.77 0.26
C LEU A 215 22.21 7.11 1.01
N VAL A 216 22.82 7.84 1.95
CA VAL A 216 23.92 7.31 2.78
C VAL A 216 23.44 6.24 3.76
N ALA A 217 22.29 6.45 4.40
CA ALA A 217 21.77 5.52 5.40
C ALA A 217 21.18 4.24 4.76
N ASN A 218 20.46 4.39 3.64
CA ASN A 218 19.52 3.40 3.14
C ASN A 218 19.80 2.94 1.70
N GLY A 219 20.70 3.57 0.95
CA GLY A 219 20.86 3.34 -0.49
C GLY A 219 21.14 1.88 -0.88
N VAL A 220 21.97 1.15 -0.12
CA VAL A 220 22.24 -0.28 -0.37
C VAL A 220 21.03 -1.17 -0.02
N PRO A 221 20.42 -1.05 1.17
CA PRO A 221 19.16 -1.71 1.48
C PRO A 221 18.04 -1.45 0.45
N GLU A 222 17.83 -0.20 0.04
CA GLU A 222 16.82 0.19 -0.95
C GLU A 222 17.06 -0.48 -2.31
N LEU A 223 18.31 -0.50 -2.78
CA LEU A 223 18.64 -1.15 -4.06
C LEU A 223 18.35 -2.66 -4.02
N ARG A 224 18.69 -3.34 -2.91
CA ARG A 224 18.37 -4.76 -2.73
C ARG A 224 16.85 -4.99 -2.72
N ALA A 225 16.10 -4.09 -2.08
CA ALA A 225 14.65 -4.14 -2.07
C ALA A 225 14.05 -4.02 -3.48
N MET A 226 14.54 -3.07 -4.28
CA MET A 226 14.07 -2.90 -5.66
C MET A 226 14.39 -4.10 -6.55
N ILE A 227 15.59 -4.69 -6.43
CA ILE A 227 15.96 -5.87 -7.20
C ILE A 227 15.06 -7.06 -6.85
N GLY A 228 14.79 -7.27 -5.55
CA GLY A 228 13.91 -8.35 -5.08
C GLY A 228 12.46 -8.23 -5.56
N ALA A 229 12.00 -7.03 -5.90
CA ALA A 229 10.63 -6.82 -6.41
C ALA A 229 10.49 -7.25 -7.89
N ILE A 230 11.59 -7.27 -8.64
CA ILE A 230 11.59 -7.54 -10.09
C ILE A 230 11.78 -9.03 -10.40
N GLY A 231 12.67 -9.71 -9.67
CA GLY A 231 13.02 -11.13 -9.90
C GLY A 231 12.28 -12.05 -8.98
#